data_AF-A0A2C9K1H5-F1
#
_entry.id   AF-A0A2C9K1H5-F1
#
_cell.length_a   1.000
_cell.length_b   1.000
_cell.length_c   1.000
_cell.angle_alpha   90.00
_cell.angle_beta   90.00
_cell.angle_gamma   90.00
#
_symmetry.space_group_name_H-M   'P 1'
#
loop_
_entity.id
_entity.type
_entity.pdbx_description
1 polymer ?
#
loop_
_entity_poly.entity_id
_entity_poly.type
_entity_poly.pdbx_seq_one_letter_code
_entity_poly.pdbx_strand_id
1 'polypeptide(L)'
;YIVFVSKHHEGFTNWPSKYSWTWNSQDLGPNRDIVGELANATKSTGLHFGLYHSLFEWFNPLYLQDKQNSFTTQDFVDRKTLPELYELVNNYKPDVIWSDGDWEAPDKYWKSTDFIAWLYNESPVKDTVVTNDRWGQSVMCNHGGFFTCSDRYNPGHLIKHKWENAMTIDSQSWGYRRNTNIQDILTIEELLEQLISTVR
;
A
#
# COMPACT_ATOMS: atom_id res chain seq x y z
N TYR A 1 -11.24 9.69 2.30
CA TYR A 1 -10.96 8.42 1.60
C TYR A 1 -10.49 7.42 2.63
N ILE A 2 -10.47 6.14 2.30
CA ILE A 2 -9.85 5.09 3.13
C ILE A 2 -8.80 4.35 2.30
N VAL A 3 -7.72 3.92 2.92
CA VAL A 3 -6.72 3.04 2.29
C VAL A 3 -6.62 1.80 3.16
N PHE A 4 -7.07 0.66 2.63
CA PHE A 4 -7.12 -0.59 3.38
C PHE A 4 -5.95 -1.50 3.02
N VAL A 5 -5.38 -2.17 4.01
CA VAL A 5 -4.29 -3.14 3.82
C VAL A 5 -4.83 -4.36 3.07
N SER A 6 -4.58 -4.41 1.76
CA SER A 6 -4.89 -5.60 0.96
C SER A 6 -3.98 -6.75 1.34
N LYS A 7 -2.67 -6.47 1.40
CA LYS A 7 -1.59 -7.40 1.75
C LYS A 7 -0.47 -6.61 2.43
N HIS A 8 0.02 -7.09 3.56
CA HIS A 8 1.20 -6.56 4.22
C HIS A 8 2.39 -7.53 4.06
N HIS A 9 3.55 -7.25 4.66
CA HIS A 9 4.80 -7.95 4.41
C HIS A 9 4.77 -9.46 4.75
N GLU A 10 3.85 -9.91 5.61
CA GLU A 10 3.64 -11.33 5.88
C GLU A 10 3.00 -12.09 4.71
N GLY A 11 2.50 -11.40 3.70
CA GLY A 11 1.94 -11.98 2.48
C GLY A 11 0.50 -12.47 2.59
N PHE A 12 -0.16 -12.32 3.74
CA PHE A 12 -1.57 -12.68 3.90
C PHE A 12 -2.45 -11.67 3.16
N THR A 13 -3.33 -12.17 2.29
CA THR A 13 -4.21 -11.31 1.49
C THR A 13 -5.60 -11.22 2.10
N ASN A 14 -6.13 -10.01 2.28
CA ASN A 14 -7.49 -9.76 2.78
C ASN A 14 -8.58 -9.87 1.69
N TRP A 15 -8.25 -10.55 0.58
CA TRP A 15 -9.14 -10.86 -0.53
C TRP A 15 -8.78 -12.26 -1.07
N PRO A 16 -9.66 -12.95 -1.80
CA PRO A 16 -9.41 -14.29 -2.33
C PRO A 16 -8.43 -14.27 -3.53
N SER A 17 -7.17 -13.90 -3.28
CA SER A 17 -6.14 -13.82 -4.31
C SER A 17 -5.88 -15.17 -4.95
N LYS A 18 -5.93 -15.24 -6.28
CA LYS A 18 -5.52 -16.45 -7.04
C LYS A 18 -4.04 -16.76 -6.87
N TYR A 19 -3.25 -15.79 -6.43
CA TYR A 19 -1.81 -15.89 -6.25
C TYR A 19 -1.41 -16.14 -4.79
N SER A 20 -2.37 -16.16 -3.85
CA SER A 20 -2.21 -16.50 -2.43
C SER A 20 -3.08 -17.69 -2.04
N TRP A 21 -3.03 -18.77 -2.83
CA TRP A 21 -3.84 -19.96 -2.56
C TRP A 21 -3.63 -20.45 -1.12
N THR A 22 -4.72 -20.64 -0.37
CA THR A 22 -4.75 -21.04 1.06
C THR A 22 -4.15 -20.06 2.08
N TRP A 23 -3.64 -18.90 1.65
CA TRP A 23 -3.08 -17.86 2.51
C TRP A 23 -3.78 -16.52 2.30
N ASN A 24 -5.11 -16.54 2.47
CA ASN A 24 -5.97 -15.39 2.28
C ASN A 24 -7.22 -15.46 3.17
N SER A 25 -7.92 -14.34 3.34
CA SER A 25 -9.07 -14.20 4.25
C SER A 25 -10.30 -15.03 3.88
N GLN A 26 -10.39 -15.48 2.63
CA GLN A 26 -11.50 -16.31 2.14
C GLN A 26 -11.24 -17.80 2.41
N ASP A 27 -10.00 -18.25 2.22
CA ASP A 27 -9.62 -19.65 2.43
C ASP A 27 -9.27 -19.93 3.90
N LEU A 28 -8.76 -18.92 4.62
CA LEU A 28 -8.30 -19.03 6.00
C LEU A 28 -8.82 -17.86 6.85
N GLY A 29 -9.37 -18.19 8.02
CA GLY A 29 -9.84 -17.20 8.98
C GLY A 29 -11.32 -16.83 8.77
N PRO A 30 -11.66 -15.59 8.38
CA PRO A 30 -13.04 -15.11 8.39
C PRO A 30 -13.93 -15.69 7.28
N ASN A 31 -13.37 -16.37 6.28
CA ASN A 31 -14.06 -16.93 5.11
C ASN A 31 -14.80 -15.86 4.28
N ARG A 32 -14.17 -14.69 4.12
CA ARG A 32 -14.76 -13.51 3.47
C ARG A 32 -13.75 -12.79 2.58
N ASP A 33 -14.25 -12.20 1.50
CA ASP A 33 -13.55 -11.18 0.72
C ASP A 33 -13.67 -9.81 1.42
N ILE A 34 -12.76 -9.54 2.35
CA ILE A 34 -12.83 -8.33 3.19
C ILE A 34 -12.63 -7.08 2.32
N VAL A 35 -11.70 -7.13 1.37
CA VAL A 35 -11.47 -6.05 0.41
C VAL A 35 -12.73 -5.76 -0.39
N GLY A 36 -13.37 -6.78 -0.97
CA GLY A 36 -14.58 -6.62 -1.77
C GLY A 36 -15.77 -6.09 -0.98
N GLU A 37 -15.95 -6.56 0.25
CA GLU A 37 -17.01 -6.07 1.13
C GLU A 37 -16.80 -4.61 1.53
N LEU A 38 -15.56 -4.21 1.86
CA LEU A 38 -15.23 -2.83 2.19
C LEU A 38 -15.36 -1.90 0.98
N ALA A 39 -14.92 -2.36 -0.20
CA ALA A 39 -15.12 -1.66 -1.47
C ALA A 39 -16.60 -1.45 -1.79
N ASN A 40 -17.47 -2.42 -1.48
CA ASN A 40 -18.91 -2.26 -1.66
C ASN A 40 -19.53 -1.33 -0.62
N ALA A 41 -19.09 -1.41 0.64
CA ALA A 41 -19.59 -0.53 1.70
C ALA A 41 -19.21 0.95 1.47
N THR A 42 -18.06 1.24 0.88
CA THR A 42 -17.63 2.62 0.59
C THR A 42 -18.45 3.30 -0.50
N LYS A 43 -19.00 2.55 -1.47
CA LYS A 43 -19.83 3.11 -2.56
C LYS A 43 -21.04 3.91 -2.07
N SER A 44 -21.58 3.60 -0.89
CA SER A 44 -22.74 4.29 -0.32
C SER A 44 -22.41 5.51 0.55
N THR A 45 -21.12 5.78 0.83
CA THR A 45 -20.71 6.80 1.81
C THR A 45 -20.15 8.07 1.16
N GLY A 46 -19.92 8.06 -0.15
CA GLY A 46 -19.24 9.15 -0.87
C GLY A 46 -17.73 9.21 -0.61
N LEU A 47 -17.16 8.24 0.12
CA LEU A 47 -15.72 8.15 0.34
C LEU A 47 -15.02 7.48 -0.85
N HIS A 48 -13.88 8.03 -1.27
CA HIS A 48 -12.95 7.33 -2.17
C HIS A 48 -12.32 6.11 -1.48
N PHE A 49 -12.14 5.04 -2.24
CA PHE A 49 -11.64 3.76 -1.76
C PHE A 49 -10.24 3.48 -2.30
N GLY A 50 -9.29 3.19 -1.42
CA GLY A 50 -7.90 2.92 -1.74
C GLY A 50 -7.41 1.61 -1.13
N LEU A 51 -6.31 1.09 -1.68
CA LEU A 51 -5.69 -0.14 -1.23
C LEU A 51 -4.19 0.04 -1.02
N TYR A 52 -3.73 -0.36 0.16
CA TYR A 52 -2.33 -0.55 0.47
C TYR A 52 -1.89 -1.94 -0.01
N HIS A 53 -0.71 -2.04 -0.62
CA HIS A 53 -0.13 -3.31 -1.03
C HIS A 53 1.39 -3.33 -0.80
N SER A 54 1.85 -4.27 0.03
CA SER A 54 3.28 -4.56 0.18
C SER A 54 3.82 -5.22 -1.10
N LEU A 55 4.86 -4.62 -1.70
CA LEU A 55 5.52 -5.16 -2.88
C LEU A 55 6.27 -6.45 -2.57
N PHE A 56 6.82 -6.60 -1.37
CA PHE A 56 7.56 -7.79 -0.94
C PHE A 56 6.82 -8.66 0.07
N GLU A 57 7.36 -9.86 0.30
CA GLU A 57 6.90 -10.81 1.32
C GLU A 57 8.08 -11.40 2.10
N TRP A 58 8.02 -11.37 3.44
CA TRP A 58 9.10 -11.81 4.32
C TRP A 58 9.57 -13.24 4.06
N PHE A 59 8.62 -14.14 3.77
CA PHE A 59 8.87 -15.58 3.75
C PHE A 59 8.57 -16.24 2.41
N ASN A 60 8.26 -15.46 1.37
CA ASN A 60 7.96 -16.04 0.07
C ASN A 60 9.24 -16.60 -0.57
N PRO A 61 9.29 -17.91 -0.91
CA PRO A 61 10.50 -18.52 -1.45
C PRO A 61 11.02 -17.86 -2.73
N LEU A 62 10.13 -17.36 -3.60
CA LEU A 62 10.54 -16.67 -4.82
C LEU A 62 11.20 -15.33 -4.49
N TYR A 63 10.67 -14.58 -3.50
CA TYR A 63 11.28 -13.32 -3.08
C TYR A 63 12.66 -13.56 -2.46
N LEU A 64 12.77 -14.57 -1.59
CA LEU A 64 14.05 -14.94 -0.98
C LEU A 64 15.09 -15.38 -2.02
N GLN A 65 14.65 -16.09 -3.06
CA GLN A 65 15.50 -16.50 -4.18
C GLN A 65 15.97 -15.30 -5.01
N ASP A 66 15.05 -14.41 -5.40
CA ASP A 66 15.40 -13.18 -6.13
C ASP A 66 16.35 -12.31 -5.31
N LYS A 67 16.09 -12.16 -4.00
CA LYS A 67 16.97 -11.44 -3.07
C LYS A 67 18.35 -12.09 -2.96
N GLN A 68 18.43 -13.41 -2.84
CA GLN A 68 19.70 -14.14 -2.83
C GLN A 68 20.48 -13.94 -4.13
N ASN A 69 19.77 -13.78 -5.25
CA ASN A 69 20.33 -13.49 -6.56
C ASN A 69 20.47 -11.98 -6.83
N SER A 70 20.53 -11.15 -5.79
CA SER A 70 20.71 -9.69 -5.84
C SER A 70 19.72 -8.98 -6.79
N PHE A 71 18.48 -9.47 -6.83
CA PHE A 71 17.39 -8.94 -7.65
C PHE A 71 17.68 -8.91 -9.16
N THR A 72 18.54 -9.81 -9.64
CA THR A 72 18.83 -9.96 -11.08
C THR A 72 17.79 -10.83 -11.81
N THR A 73 17.07 -11.66 -11.07
CA THR A 73 15.84 -12.34 -11.49
C THR A 73 14.62 -11.61 -10.91
N GLN A 74 13.45 -11.80 -11.52
CA GLN A 74 12.19 -11.13 -11.16
C GLN A 74 11.04 -12.15 -11.05
N ASP A 75 11.35 -13.40 -10.70
CA ASP A 75 10.38 -14.50 -10.64
C ASP A 75 9.26 -14.22 -9.64
N PHE A 76 9.58 -13.62 -8.50
CA PHE A 76 8.60 -13.21 -7.51
C PHE A 76 7.69 -12.11 -8.07
N VAL A 77 8.26 -11.09 -8.70
CA VAL A 77 7.49 -9.98 -9.25
C VAL A 77 6.53 -10.46 -10.34
N ASP A 78 7.00 -11.35 -11.23
CA ASP A 78 6.22 -11.86 -12.35
C ASP A 78 5.12 -12.84 -11.97
N ARG A 79 5.35 -13.64 -10.93
CA ARG A 79 4.42 -14.71 -10.54
C ARG A 79 3.53 -14.35 -9.36
N LYS A 80 3.89 -13.31 -8.61
CA LYS A 80 3.24 -12.94 -7.35
C LYS A 80 2.81 -11.47 -7.31
N THR A 81 3.76 -10.53 -7.21
CA THR A 81 3.43 -9.12 -6.94
C THR A 81 2.63 -8.46 -8.06
N LEU A 82 3.10 -8.54 -9.32
CA LEU A 82 2.39 -7.89 -10.42
C LEU A 82 1.00 -8.49 -10.66
N PRO A 83 0.83 -9.82 -10.75
CA PRO A 83 -0.50 -10.39 -10.97
C PRO A 83 -1.50 -10.03 -9.88
N GLU A 84 -1.07 -9.92 -8.61
CA GLU A 84 -1.91 -9.42 -7.51
C GLU A 84 -2.31 -7.95 -7.69
N LEU A 85 -1.38 -7.09 -8.08
CA LEU A 85 -1.68 -5.68 -8.35
C LEU A 85 -2.69 -5.52 -9.50
N TYR A 86 -2.51 -6.27 -10.59
CA TYR A 86 -3.50 -6.30 -11.68
C TYR A 86 -4.86 -6.81 -11.20
N GLU A 87 -4.88 -7.87 -10.39
CA GLU A 87 -6.13 -8.42 -9.83
C GLU A 87 -6.86 -7.40 -8.96
N LEU A 88 -6.14 -6.71 -8.07
CA LEU A 88 -6.71 -5.69 -7.20
C LEU A 88 -7.35 -4.55 -7.99
N VAL A 89 -6.62 -4.03 -8.99
CA VAL A 89 -7.10 -2.92 -9.82
C VAL A 89 -8.32 -3.33 -10.65
N ASN A 90 -8.28 -4.50 -11.29
CA ASN A 90 -9.38 -4.95 -12.16
C ASN A 90 -10.64 -5.32 -11.38
N ASN A 91 -10.49 -5.97 -10.22
CA ASN A 91 -11.62 -6.46 -9.44
C ASN A 91 -12.27 -5.37 -8.59
N TYR A 92 -11.45 -4.55 -7.92
CA TYR A 92 -11.93 -3.63 -6.89
C TYR A 92 -11.93 -2.17 -7.30
N LYS A 93 -11.23 -1.81 -8.39
CA LYS A 93 -11.22 -0.46 -8.97
C LYS A 93 -10.96 0.64 -7.92
N PRO A 94 -9.84 0.57 -7.17
CA PRO A 94 -9.51 1.57 -6.17
C PRO A 94 -9.12 2.90 -6.80
N ASP A 95 -9.43 3.99 -6.10
CA ASP A 95 -9.00 5.36 -6.39
C ASP A 95 -7.56 5.63 -5.92
N VAL A 96 -7.01 4.79 -5.04
CA VAL A 96 -5.61 4.88 -4.57
C VAL A 96 -4.97 3.51 -4.56
N ILE A 97 -3.79 3.38 -5.17
CA ILE A 97 -2.88 2.26 -4.92
C ILE A 97 -1.68 2.80 -4.15
N TRP A 98 -1.57 2.38 -2.89
CA TRP A 98 -0.52 2.79 -1.97
C TRP A 98 0.47 1.64 -1.82
N SER A 99 1.61 1.69 -2.51
CA SER A 99 2.63 0.65 -2.42
C SER A 99 3.53 0.86 -1.21
N ASP A 100 4.14 -0.22 -0.72
CA ASP A 100 5.14 -0.19 0.33
C ASP A 100 6.10 -1.35 0.18
N GLY A 101 7.18 -1.40 0.97
CA GLY A 101 8.05 -2.56 0.94
C GLY A 101 9.00 -2.59 -0.26
N ASP A 102 9.23 -1.44 -0.85
CA ASP A 102 10.03 -1.24 -2.07
C ASP A 102 11.53 -1.08 -1.81
N TRP A 103 11.92 -0.79 -0.56
CA TRP A 103 13.26 -0.32 -0.17
C TRP A 103 14.42 -1.30 -0.45
N GLU A 104 14.17 -2.59 -0.65
CA GLU A 104 15.25 -3.56 -0.88
C GLU A 104 15.73 -3.62 -2.34
N ALA A 105 14.94 -3.11 -3.29
CA ALA A 105 15.23 -3.25 -4.72
C ALA A 105 14.82 -2.02 -5.55
N PRO A 106 15.47 -1.78 -6.70
CA PRO A 106 15.10 -0.67 -7.59
C PRO A 106 13.74 -0.90 -8.25
N ASP A 107 13.12 0.19 -8.71
CA ASP A 107 11.88 0.22 -9.50
C ASP A 107 11.88 -0.76 -10.68
N LYS A 108 13.06 -0.95 -11.30
CA LYS A 108 13.26 -1.91 -12.39
C LYS A 108 12.95 -3.35 -11.95
N TYR A 109 13.37 -3.77 -10.76
CA TYR A 109 13.07 -5.11 -10.24
C TYR A 109 11.57 -5.25 -9.97
N TRP A 110 10.95 -4.22 -9.42
CA TRP A 110 9.51 -4.20 -9.15
C TRP A 110 8.64 -4.06 -10.41
N LYS A 111 9.24 -3.83 -11.59
CA LYS A 111 8.55 -3.51 -12.86
C LYS A 111 7.53 -2.38 -12.69
N SER A 112 7.86 -1.43 -11.81
CA SER A 112 6.91 -0.40 -11.41
C SER A 112 6.55 0.54 -12.55
N THR A 113 7.50 0.84 -13.43
CA THR A 113 7.26 1.66 -14.61
C THR A 113 6.23 1.02 -15.55
N ASP A 114 6.34 -0.29 -15.80
CA ASP A 114 5.40 -1.03 -16.65
C ASP A 114 4.00 -1.06 -16.02
N PHE A 115 3.91 -1.38 -14.73
CA PHE A 115 2.63 -1.41 -14.02
C PHE A 115 1.96 -0.04 -13.96
N ILE A 116 2.70 1.01 -13.60
CA ILE A 116 2.16 2.38 -13.51
C ILE A 116 1.77 2.91 -14.89
N ALA A 117 2.54 2.59 -15.94
CA ALA A 117 2.17 2.94 -17.31
C ALA A 117 0.85 2.27 -17.72
N TRP A 118 0.67 0.99 -17.44
CA TRP A 118 -0.62 0.32 -17.64
C TRP A 118 -1.73 0.95 -16.79
N LEU A 119 -1.44 1.24 -15.52
CA LEU A 119 -2.39 1.81 -14.57
C LEU A 119 -3.00 3.11 -15.10
N TYR A 120 -2.18 4.00 -15.65
CA TYR A 120 -2.60 5.31 -16.14
C TYR A 120 -3.04 5.35 -17.60
N ASN A 121 -2.73 4.35 -18.42
CA ASN A 121 -3.09 4.36 -19.84
C ASN A 121 -4.28 3.42 -20.16
N GLU A 122 -4.37 2.28 -19.49
CA GLU A 122 -5.19 1.15 -19.93
C GLU A 122 -6.15 0.61 -18.86
N SER A 123 -5.82 0.78 -17.58
CA SER A 123 -6.62 0.22 -16.49
C SER A 123 -8.05 0.78 -16.43
N PRO A 124 -9.00 0.08 -15.78
CA PRO A 124 -10.37 0.56 -15.61
C PRO A 124 -10.50 1.79 -14.69
N VAL A 125 -9.42 2.21 -14.04
CA VAL A 125 -9.37 3.35 -13.10
C VAL A 125 -8.38 4.43 -13.55
N LYS A 126 -7.89 4.35 -14.79
CA LYS A 126 -6.85 5.23 -15.34
C LYS A 126 -7.11 6.73 -15.19
N ASP A 127 -8.37 7.13 -15.18
CA ASP A 127 -8.79 8.53 -15.13
C ASP A 127 -8.91 9.07 -13.70
N THR A 128 -8.88 8.21 -12.67
CA THR A 128 -9.13 8.59 -11.27
C THR A 128 -8.07 8.13 -10.28
N VAL A 129 -7.37 7.03 -10.57
CA VAL A 129 -6.42 6.43 -9.62
C VAL A 129 -5.24 7.34 -9.36
N VAL A 130 -4.74 7.34 -8.13
CA VAL A 130 -3.47 7.96 -7.76
C VAL A 130 -2.57 6.96 -7.04
N THR A 131 -1.25 7.15 -7.15
CA THR A 131 -0.25 6.33 -6.46
C THR A 131 0.67 7.20 -5.60
N ASN A 132 1.18 6.61 -4.52
CA ASN A 132 2.24 7.22 -3.71
C ASN A 132 3.61 7.11 -4.42
N ASP A 133 4.68 7.46 -3.71
CA ASP A 133 6.06 7.52 -4.18
C ASP A 133 6.93 6.33 -3.72
N ARG A 134 6.34 5.19 -3.33
CA ARG A 134 7.06 4.03 -2.77
C ARG A 134 7.13 2.86 -3.75
N TRP A 135 7.67 3.12 -4.94
CA TRP A 135 7.72 2.15 -6.05
C TRP A 135 9.14 1.69 -6.40
N GLY A 136 10.10 1.88 -5.51
CA GLY A 136 11.46 1.38 -5.66
C GLY A 136 12.49 2.23 -4.95
N GLN A 137 13.71 1.69 -4.83
CA GLN A 137 14.83 2.46 -4.34
C GLN A 137 15.01 3.76 -5.14
N SER A 138 15.17 4.86 -4.41
CA SER A 138 15.33 6.23 -4.95
C SER A 138 14.09 6.83 -5.63
N VAL A 139 12.92 6.18 -5.54
CA VAL A 139 11.64 6.71 -6.04
C VAL A 139 11.02 7.66 -5.01
N MET A 140 11.10 7.31 -3.73
CA MET A 140 10.52 8.10 -2.63
C MET A 140 11.04 9.54 -2.65
N CYS A 141 10.12 10.50 -2.49
CA CYS A 141 10.34 11.94 -2.58
C CYS A 141 10.83 12.46 -3.94
N ASN A 142 10.79 11.62 -5.00
CA ASN A 142 11.24 11.97 -6.35
C ASN A 142 10.14 11.71 -7.42
N HIS A 143 9.44 10.58 -7.34
CA HIS A 143 8.42 10.18 -8.32
C HIS A 143 7.21 9.54 -7.65
N GLY A 144 6.01 10.04 -7.93
CA GLY A 144 4.74 9.52 -7.43
C GLY A 144 3.61 10.51 -7.72
N GLY A 145 2.36 10.05 -7.69
CA GLY A 145 1.20 10.96 -7.79
C GLY A 145 1.10 11.91 -6.58
N PHE A 146 1.56 11.44 -5.43
CA PHE A 146 1.82 12.26 -4.24
C PHE A 146 3.02 11.70 -3.48
N PHE A 147 3.70 12.56 -2.73
CA PHE A 147 4.87 12.19 -1.95
C PHE A 147 4.52 11.76 -0.53
N THR A 148 5.15 10.70 -0.08
CA THR A 148 5.18 10.32 1.33
C THR A 148 6.53 10.61 1.94
N CYS A 149 7.65 10.55 1.19
CA CYS A 149 9.03 10.90 1.61
C CYS A 149 9.62 10.16 2.84
N SER A 150 8.82 9.85 3.85
CA SER A 150 9.14 9.04 5.03
C SER A 150 7.84 8.59 5.71
N ASP A 151 7.92 7.70 6.70
CA ASP A 151 6.81 7.50 7.63
C ASP A 151 6.55 8.77 8.44
N ARG A 152 5.27 9.07 8.72
CA ARG A 152 4.84 10.26 9.49
C ARG A 152 5.40 11.56 8.93
N TYR A 153 5.50 11.63 7.60
CA TYR A 153 6.11 12.78 6.93
C TYR A 153 5.30 14.05 7.19
N ASN A 154 5.99 15.06 7.70
CA ASN A 154 5.46 16.39 7.89
C ASN A 154 6.61 17.38 7.68
N PRO A 155 6.65 18.09 6.53
CA PRO A 155 7.81 18.90 6.16
C PRO A 155 7.95 20.19 6.96
N GLY A 156 6.87 20.65 7.63
CA GLY A 156 6.87 21.92 8.36
C GLY A 156 7.03 23.18 7.49
N HIS A 157 7.00 23.03 6.16
CA HIS A 157 7.06 24.11 5.18
C HIS A 157 6.26 23.73 3.93
N LEU A 158 5.91 24.74 3.12
CA LEU A 158 5.12 24.53 1.90
C LEU A 158 5.92 23.75 0.85
N ILE A 159 5.30 22.69 0.32
CA ILE A 159 5.83 21.88 -0.77
C ILE A 159 5.00 22.12 -2.03
N LYS A 160 5.68 22.23 -3.18
CA LYS A 160 5.04 22.45 -4.48
C LYS A 160 4.29 21.22 -5.01
N HIS A 161 4.81 20.03 -4.75
CA HIS A 161 4.18 18.76 -5.11
C HIS A 161 3.15 18.34 -4.05
N LYS A 162 2.11 17.61 -4.46
CA LYS A 162 1.16 17.00 -3.51
C LYS A 162 1.88 15.96 -2.65
N TRP A 163 1.51 15.87 -1.39
CA TRP A 163 2.10 14.95 -0.42
C TRP A 163 1.03 14.46 0.58
N GLU A 164 1.32 13.37 1.26
CA GLU A 164 0.44 12.74 2.24
C GLU A 164 1.21 12.45 3.54
N ASN A 165 0.60 12.77 4.68
CA ASN A 165 1.08 12.35 5.99
C ASN A 165 0.33 11.07 6.43
N ALA A 166 0.98 9.92 6.27
CA ALA A 166 0.51 8.69 6.92
C ALA A 166 1.04 8.66 8.35
N MET A 167 0.13 8.65 9.34
CA MET A 167 0.49 8.63 10.76
C MET A 167 -0.35 7.64 11.58
N THR A 168 0.13 7.33 12.78
CA THR A 168 -0.49 6.35 13.69
C THR A 168 -1.12 7.04 14.91
N ILE A 169 -2.19 6.45 15.43
CA ILE A 169 -2.77 6.84 16.73
C ILE A 169 -1.93 6.26 17.87
N ASP A 170 -1.51 5.00 17.75
CA ASP A 170 -0.50 4.39 18.61
C ASP A 170 0.88 4.82 18.09
N SER A 171 1.61 5.60 18.89
CA SER A 171 2.94 6.11 18.54
C SER A 171 3.96 5.01 18.23
N GLN A 172 3.75 3.79 18.71
CA GLN A 172 4.67 2.67 18.54
C GLN A 172 4.29 1.69 17.43
N SER A 173 3.05 1.71 16.92
CA SER A 173 2.57 0.66 16.03
C SER A 173 1.56 1.13 14.99
N TRP A 174 1.69 0.60 13.77
CA TRP A 174 0.67 0.67 12.71
C TRP A 174 -0.45 -0.36 12.94
N GLY A 175 -0.07 -1.58 13.35
CA GLY A 175 -1.00 -2.67 13.62
C GLY A 175 -1.51 -2.66 15.07
N TYR A 176 -2.50 -3.50 15.34
CA TYR A 176 -3.01 -3.68 16.70
C TYR A 176 -1.93 -4.21 17.66
N ARG A 177 -1.76 -3.53 18.79
CA ARG A 177 -0.83 -3.91 19.84
C ARG A 177 -1.61 -4.14 21.14
N ARG A 178 -1.67 -5.40 21.60
CA ARG A 178 -2.48 -5.78 22.78
C ARG A 178 -1.96 -5.18 24.09
N ASN A 179 -0.66 -4.91 24.17
CA ASN A 179 0.02 -4.35 25.33
C ASN A 179 0.23 -2.83 25.23
N THR A 180 -0.59 -2.13 24.44
CA THR A 180 -0.54 -0.68 24.34
C THR A 180 -0.84 -0.01 25.67
N ASN A 181 0.03 0.92 26.08
CA ASN A 181 -0.21 1.79 27.22
C ASN A 181 -0.90 3.07 26.75
N ILE A 182 -1.72 3.66 27.61
CA ILE A 182 -2.43 4.91 27.27
C ILE A 182 -1.48 6.05 26.90
N GLN A 183 -0.27 6.07 27.46
CA GLN A 183 0.75 7.08 27.15
C GLN A 183 1.36 6.93 25.76
N ASP A 184 1.15 5.78 25.12
CA ASP A 184 1.59 5.56 23.74
C ASP A 184 0.53 6.04 22.73
N ILE A 185 -0.69 6.36 23.18
CA ILE A 185 -1.79 6.83 22.33
C ILE A 185 -1.76 8.35 22.28
N LEU A 186 -1.70 8.89 21.06
CA LEU A 186 -1.77 10.33 20.86
C LEU A 186 -3.12 10.87 21.34
N THR A 187 -3.05 12.01 22.03
CA THR A 187 -4.20 12.81 22.45
C THR A 187 -4.92 13.42 21.25
N ILE A 188 -6.16 13.85 21.46
CA ILE A 188 -6.94 14.52 20.41
C ILE A 188 -6.23 15.80 19.97
N GLU A 189 -5.64 16.54 20.90
CA GLU A 189 -4.90 17.77 20.66
C GLU A 189 -3.69 17.53 19.75
N GLU A 190 -2.89 16.49 20.01
CA GLU A 190 -1.76 16.10 19.17
C GLU A 190 -2.22 15.67 17.76
N LEU A 191 -3.30 14.90 17.67
CA LEU A 191 -3.88 14.49 16.38
C LEU A 191 -4.36 15.70 15.57
N LEU A 192 -5.01 16.67 16.22
CA LEU A 192 -5.47 17.90 15.57
C LEU A 192 -4.29 18.76 15.12
N GLU A 193 -3.23 18.85 15.92
CA GLU A 193 -2.01 19.56 15.54
C GLU A 193 -1.35 18.95 14.29
N GLN A 194 -1.26 17.62 14.23
CA GLN A 194 -0.75 16.92 13.04
C GLN A 194 -1.62 17.17 11.81
N LEU A 195 -2.95 17.10 11.95
CA LEU A 195 -3.87 17.35 10.84
C LEU A 195 -3.75 18.80 10.34
N ILE A 196 -3.79 19.78 11.24
CA ILE A 196 -3.73 21.20 10.90
C ILE A 196 -2.39 21.55 10.24
N SER A 197 -1.28 21.06 10.78
CA SER A 197 0.05 21.30 10.19
C SER A 197 0.22 20.64 8.82
N THR A 198 -0.48 19.53 8.55
CA THR A 198 -0.45 18.83 7.26
C THR A 198 -1.19 19.59 6.16
N VAL A 199 -2.31 20.27 6.48
CA VAL A 199 -3.16 20.92 5.47
C VAL A 199 -2.91 22.42 5.28
N ARG A 200 -2.06 23.02 6.10
CA ARG A 200 -1.79 24.47 6.13
C ARG A 200 -0.73 24.89 5.11
#